data_AF-K2CN79-F1
#
_entry.id   AF-K2CN79-F1
#
_cell.length_a   1.000
_cell.length_b   1.000
_cell.length_c   1.000
_cell.angle_alpha   90.00
_cell.angle_beta   90.00
_cell.angle_gamma   90.00
#
_symmetry.space_group_name_H-M   'P 1'
#
loop_
_entity.id
_entity.type
_entity.pdbx_description
1 polymer ?
#
loop_
_entity_poly.entity_id
_entity_poly.type
_entity_poly.pdbx_seq_one_letter_code
_entity_poly.pdbx_strand_id
1 'polypeptide(L)'
;MVGDNTSFVTYCPDFSQWPFEVWIAPKNSSGKFSEVGDTDLKDLAEVLQTTLKKLERIAVNPPPGIGISQHEFVYNYYIYHLEKWYIRITPRFVHRAGFELGTGLNVNIVDPTEAARILRETV
;
A
#
# COMPACT_ATOMS: atom_id res chain seq x y z
N MET A 1 -1.78 1.43 -10.98
CA MET A 1 -2.29 0.08 -10.63
C MET A 1 -1.12 -0.86 -10.37
N VAL A 2 -1.16 -1.64 -9.29
CA VAL A 2 -0.14 -2.63 -8.90
C VAL A 2 -0.53 -4.03 -9.38
N GLY A 3 -1.82 -4.38 -9.25
CA GLY A 3 -2.39 -5.66 -9.66
C GLY A 3 -3.85 -5.76 -9.24
N ASP A 4 -4.51 -6.85 -9.61
CA ASP A 4 -5.89 -7.16 -9.24
C ASP A 4 -6.13 -8.66 -9.25
N ASN A 5 -7.23 -9.08 -8.63
CA ASN A 5 -7.80 -10.42 -8.77
C ASN A 5 -9.30 -10.31 -9.03
N THR A 6 -10.06 -11.39 -8.85
CA THR A 6 -11.51 -11.41 -9.14
C THR A 6 -12.25 -10.30 -8.38
N SER A 7 -12.03 -10.16 -7.08
CA SER A 7 -12.82 -9.26 -6.24
C SER A 7 -12.14 -7.93 -5.85
N PHE A 8 -10.81 -7.82 -5.94
CA PHE A 8 -10.05 -6.67 -5.44
C PHE A 8 -9.09 -6.06 -6.46
N VAL A 9 -8.85 -4.76 -6.30
CA VAL A 9 -7.80 -4.02 -7.01
C VAL A 9 -6.78 -3.48 -6.01
N THR A 10 -5.50 -3.55 -6.39
CA THR A 10 -4.36 -3.04 -5.64
C THR A 10 -3.70 -1.91 -6.42
N TYR A 11 -3.49 -0.77 -5.79
CA TYR A 11 -2.91 0.40 -6.46
C TYR A 11 -2.19 1.33 -5.48
N CYS A 12 -1.27 2.14 -6.00
CA CYS A 12 -0.74 3.31 -5.30
C CYS A 12 -1.61 4.51 -5.68
N PRO A 13 -2.25 5.20 -4.74
CA PRO A 13 -3.02 6.41 -5.05
C PRO A 13 -2.13 7.54 -5.58
N ASP A 14 -2.62 8.34 -6.53
CA ASP A 14 -1.88 9.49 -7.06
C ASP A 14 -1.56 10.55 -5.99
N PHE A 15 -2.29 10.52 -4.87
CA PHE A 15 -2.10 11.36 -3.69
C PHE A 15 -1.39 10.61 -2.54
N SER A 16 -0.61 9.57 -2.83
CA SER A 16 0.15 8.81 -1.82
C SER A 16 1.01 9.73 -0.97
N GLN A 17 0.88 9.61 0.34
CA GLN A 17 1.63 10.44 1.30
C GLN A 17 2.94 9.78 1.73
N TRP A 18 3.09 8.49 1.47
CA TRP A 18 4.24 7.69 1.86
C TRP A 18 4.83 6.95 0.66
N PRO A 19 6.16 6.75 0.63
CA PRO A 19 6.80 5.89 -0.36
C PRO A 19 6.20 4.49 -0.35
N PHE A 20 5.81 4.01 -1.53
CA PHE A 20 5.17 2.69 -1.69
C PHE A 20 3.91 2.51 -0.85
N GLU A 21 3.14 3.58 -0.60
CA GLU A 21 1.80 3.47 -0.07
C GLU A 21 0.91 2.67 -1.03
N VAL A 22 0.21 1.65 -0.51
CA VAL A 22 -0.64 0.77 -1.32
C VAL A 22 -2.03 0.70 -0.73
N TRP A 23 -3.03 0.81 -1.59
CA TRP A 23 -4.43 0.65 -1.26
C TRP A 23 -4.97 -0.62 -1.92
N ILE A 24 -5.72 -1.41 -1.15
CA ILE A 24 -6.50 -2.56 -1.63
C ILE A 24 -7.97 -2.19 -1.47
N ALA A 25 -8.73 -2.20 -2.57
CA ALA A 25 -10.14 -1.85 -2.58
C ALA A 25 -10.97 -2.91 -3.31
N PRO A 26 -12.20 -3.20 -2.87
CA PRO A 26 -13.11 -4.09 -3.59
C PRO A 26 -13.52 -3.45 -4.92
N LYS A 27 -13.60 -4.26 -5.98
CA LYS A 27 -14.09 -3.82 -7.29
C LYS A 27 -15.57 -3.48 -7.25
N ASN A 28 -16.34 -4.24 -6.47
CA ASN A 28 -17.76 -4.01 -6.21
C ASN A 28 -17.91 -3.46 -4.77
N SER A 29 -18.00 -2.13 -4.64
CA SER A 29 -17.76 -1.45 -3.35
C SER A 29 -19.02 -0.87 -2.67
N SER A 30 -20.18 -1.52 -2.83
CA SER A 30 -21.45 -1.01 -2.26
C SER A 30 -21.67 -1.29 -0.77
N GLY A 31 -20.64 -1.69 -0.02
CA GLY A 31 -20.77 -2.15 1.36
C GLY A 31 -19.61 -1.76 2.26
N LYS A 32 -19.65 -2.27 3.50
CA LYS A 32 -18.63 -2.09 4.54
C LYS A 32 -17.68 -3.30 4.61
N PHE A 33 -16.53 -3.12 5.27
CA PHE A 33 -15.57 -4.21 5.45
C PHE A 33 -16.17 -5.42 6.20
N SER A 34 -17.08 -5.17 7.16
CA SER A 34 -17.75 -6.22 7.93
C SER A 34 -18.71 -7.10 7.12
N GLU A 35 -19.02 -6.72 5.89
CA GLU A 35 -20.00 -7.40 5.02
C GLU A 35 -19.30 -8.27 3.96
N VAL A 36 -17.97 -8.36 3.99
CA VAL A 36 -17.19 -9.20 3.07
C VAL A 36 -17.50 -10.67 3.31
N GLY A 37 -18.00 -11.35 2.28
CA GLY A 37 -18.31 -12.78 2.34
C GLY A 37 -17.06 -13.67 2.23
N ASP A 38 -17.20 -14.96 2.57
CA ASP A 38 -16.08 -15.90 2.66
C ASP A 38 -15.27 -16.04 1.36
N THR A 39 -15.92 -15.98 0.19
CA THR A 39 -15.24 -16.04 -1.10
C THR A 39 -14.35 -14.82 -1.31
N ASP A 40 -14.90 -13.62 -1.12
CA ASP A 40 -14.14 -12.37 -1.25
C ASP A 40 -13.06 -12.26 -0.17
N LEU A 41 -13.28 -12.83 1.02
CA LEU A 41 -12.29 -12.83 2.08
C LEU A 41 -11.04 -13.65 1.71
N LYS A 42 -11.21 -14.76 0.96
CA LYS A 42 -10.07 -15.53 0.43
C LYS A 42 -9.29 -14.73 -0.60
N ASP A 43 -9.99 -14.09 -1.53
CA ASP A 43 -9.42 -13.22 -2.54
C ASP A 43 -8.66 -12.03 -1.91
N LEU A 44 -9.21 -11.47 -0.83
CA LEU A 44 -8.57 -10.41 -0.08
C LEU A 44 -7.29 -10.89 0.60
N ALA A 45 -7.31 -12.07 1.23
CA ALA A 45 -6.15 -12.64 1.90
C ALA A 45 -5.00 -12.89 0.92
N GLU A 46 -5.29 -13.37 -0.29
CA GLU A 46 -4.30 -13.58 -1.35
C GLU A 46 -3.65 -12.26 -1.78
N VAL A 47 -4.45 -11.23 -2.05
CA VAL A 47 -3.97 -9.91 -2.48
C VAL A 47 -3.18 -9.22 -1.38
N LEU A 48 -3.63 -9.30 -0.13
CA LEU A 48 -2.93 -8.76 1.02
C LEU A 48 -1.58 -9.43 1.21
N GLN A 49 -1.53 -10.77 1.18
CA GLN A 49 -0.27 -11.52 1.33
C GLN A 49 0.71 -11.19 0.20
N THR A 50 0.24 -11.14 -1.04
CA THR A 50 1.05 -10.80 -2.21
C THR A 50 1.61 -9.39 -2.09
N THR A 51 0.79 -8.43 -1.66
CA THR A 51 1.19 -7.03 -1.48
C THR A 51 2.27 -6.90 -0.41
N LEU A 52 2.10 -7.54 0.74
CA LEU A 52 3.06 -7.48 1.85
C LEU A 52 4.40 -8.12 1.47
N LYS A 53 4.41 -9.27 0.78
CA LYS A 53 5.63 -9.93 0.29
C LYS A 53 6.40 -9.05 -0.69
N LYS A 54 5.70 -8.37 -1.61
CA LYS A 54 6.33 -7.43 -2.55
C LYS A 54 6.97 -6.25 -1.82
N LEU A 55 6.28 -5.69 -0.83
CA LEU A 55 6.80 -4.60 0.00
C LEU A 55 8.00 -5.02 0.84
N GLU A 56 7.96 -6.21 1.43
CA GLU A 56 9.10 -6.80 2.15
C GLU A 56 10.31 -6.98 1.22
N ARG A 57 10.09 -7.48 0.00
CA ARG A 57 11.17 -7.65 -0.99
C ARG A 57 11.82 -6.31 -1.37
N ILE A 58 11.02 -5.25 -1.49
CA ILE A 58 11.51 -3.87 -1.70
C ILE A 58 12.30 -3.37 -0.48
N ALA A 59 11.87 -3.69 0.73
CA ALA A 59 12.58 -3.32 1.96
C ALA A 59 13.98 -3.97 2.01
N VAL A 60 14.07 -5.25 1.66
CA VAL A 60 15.33 -6.02 1.65
C VAL A 60 16.24 -5.61 0.49
N ASN A 61 15.68 -5.38 -0.69
CA ASN A 61 16.41 -5.02 -1.91
C ASN A 61 15.82 -3.74 -2.51
N PRO A 62 16.16 -2.56 -1.94
CA PRO A 62 15.60 -1.30 -2.39
C PRO A 62 15.98 -0.98 -3.84
N PRO A 63 15.05 -0.43 -4.65
CA PRO A 63 15.36 -0.02 -6.02
C PRO A 63 16.46 1.05 -6.06
N PRO A 64 17.31 1.05 -7.10
CA PRO A 64 18.36 2.05 -7.24
C PRO A 64 17.82 3.49 -7.16
N GLY A 65 18.51 4.35 -6.40
CA GLY A 65 18.14 5.76 -6.26
C GLY A 65 17.02 6.05 -5.26
N ILE A 66 16.41 5.03 -4.64
CA ILE A 66 15.42 5.23 -3.58
C ILE A 66 16.08 5.05 -2.21
N GLY A 67 16.15 6.14 -1.44
CA GLY A 67 16.65 6.12 -0.07
C GLY A 67 15.66 5.47 0.89
N ILE A 68 15.78 4.17 1.10
CA ILE A 68 14.99 3.41 2.09
C ILE A 68 15.83 3.19 3.36
N SER A 69 15.22 3.43 4.52
CA SER A 69 15.73 3.04 5.83
C SER A 69 15.92 1.51 5.87
N GLN A 70 17.17 1.05 5.92
CA GLN A 70 17.54 -0.38 5.84
C GLN A 70 17.32 -1.16 7.14
N HIS A 71 16.15 -0.99 7.76
CA HIS A 71 15.74 -1.74 8.94
C HIS A 71 14.77 -2.86 8.57
N GLU A 72 14.33 -3.63 9.58
CA GLU A 72 13.23 -4.58 9.48
C GLU A 72 12.03 -3.99 8.73
N PHE A 73 11.35 -4.82 7.92
CA PHE A 73 10.16 -4.38 7.20
C PHE A 73 9.01 -4.11 8.17
N VAL A 74 8.80 -2.83 8.47
CA VAL A 74 7.71 -2.36 9.33
C VAL A 74 6.71 -1.56 8.48
N TYR A 75 5.42 -1.78 8.73
CA TYR A 75 4.34 -1.06 8.08
C TYR A 75 3.20 -0.80 9.05
N ASN A 76 2.46 0.28 8.80
CA ASN A 76 1.15 0.49 9.41
C ASN A 76 0.05 0.09 8.42
N TYR A 77 -1.14 -0.19 8.92
CA TYR A 77 -2.32 -0.34 8.09
C TYR A 77 -3.53 0.41 8.68
N TYR A 78 -4.47 0.74 7.81
CA TYR A 78 -5.75 1.34 8.18
C TYR A 78 -6.86 0.80 7.28
N ILE A 79 -7.98 0.38 7.88
CA ILE A 79 -9.17 -0.04 7.14
C ILE A 79 -10.19 1.09 7.23
N TYR A 80 -10.56 1.67 6.08
CA TYR A 80 -11.61 2.68 6.05
C TYR A 80 -12.96 2.04 6.43
N HIS A 81 -13.69 2.66 7.34
CA HIS A 81 -14.79 2.02 8.08
C HIS A 81 -16.18 2.29 7.49
N LEU A 82 -16.30 3.20 6.51
CA LEU A 82 -17.57 3.53 5.87
C LEU A 82 -17.77 2.73 4.57
N GLU A 83 -18.82 3.06 3.83
CA GLU A 83 -19.04 2.53 2.49
C GLU A 83 -17.84 2.80 1.57
N LYS A 84 -17.66 1.93 0.57
CA LYS A 84 -16.48 1.96 -0.31
C LYS A 84 -15.18 1.85 0.48
N TRP A 85 -15.17 0.92 1.45
CA TRP A 85 -14.01 0.63 2.28
C TRP A 85 -12.77 0.27 1.44
N TYR A 86 -11.61 0.48 2.02
CA TYR A 86 -10.32 0.05 1.48
C TYR A 86 -9.35 -0.24 2.62
N ILE A 87 -8.35 -1.07 2.37
CA ILE A 87 -7.19 -1.22 3.25
C ILE A 87 -6.06 -0.35 2.69
N ARG A 88 -5.57 0.58 3.51
CA ARG A 88 -4.37 1.36 3.26
C ARG A 88 -3.20 0.72 3.99
N ILE A 89 -2.14 0.38 3.26
CA ILE A 89 -0.88 -0.13 3.78
C ILE A 89 0.17 0.97 3.62
N THR A 90 0.90 1.27 4.70
CA THR A 90 1.87 2.36 4.77
C THR A 90 3.23 1.84 5.24
N PRO A 91 4.14 1.51 4.31
CA PRO A 91 5.50 1.08 4.63
C PRO A 91 6.29 2.19 5.34
N ARG A 92 7.10 1.83 6.34
CA ARG A 92 7.94 2.77 7.10
C ARG A 92 9.36 2.85 6.52
N PHE A 93 9.45 3.12 5.22
CA PHE A 93 10.74 3.25 4.54
C PHE A 93 11.48 4.55 4.83
N VAL A 94 10.76 5.59 5.27
CA VAL A 94 11.33 6.88 5.64
C VAL A 94 10.78 7.33 6.98
N HIS A 95 11.58 8.12 7.70
CA HIS A 95 11.15 8.78 8.92
C HIS A 95 10.67 10.19 8.61
N ARG A 96 9.60 10.63 9.26
CA ARG A 96 9.18 12.04 9.25
C ARG A 96 10.19 12.88 10.03
N ALA A 97 10.54 14.04 9.52
CA ALA A 97 11.44 14.99 10.16
C ALA A 97 10.65 16.21 10.67
N GLY A 98 11.39 17.25 11.07
CA GLY A 98 10.80 18.46 11.65
C GLY A 98 9.81 19.18 10.74
N PHE A 99 10.00 19.11 9.41
CA PHE A 99 9.07 19.71 8.46
C PHE A 99 7.72 19.01 8.47
N GLU A 100 7.68 17.68 8.31
CA GLU A 100 6.44 16.92 8.27
C GLU A 100 5.72 16.93 9.63
N LEU A 101 6.48 16.87 10.72
CA LEU A 101 5.92 16.93 12.08
C LEU A 101 5.39 18.32 12.42
N GLY A 102 6.08 19.39 11.99
CA GLY A 102 5.70 20.78 12.28
C GLY A 102 4.55 21.31 11.42
N THR A 103 4.43 20.83 10.18
CA THR A 103 3.43 21.35 9.21
C THR A 103 2.28 20.38 8.95
N GLY A 104 2.44 19.09 9.22
CA GLY A 104 1.50 18.04 8.83
C GLY A 104 1.52 17.68 7.34
N LEU A 105 2.33 18.39 6.53
CA LEU A 105 2.56 18.06 5.12
C LEU A 105 3.47 16.84 5.02
N ASN A 106 3.33 16.06 3.95
CA ASN A 106 4.20 14.91 3.69
C ASN A 106 5.00 15.16 2.42
N VAL A 107 6.29 14.87 2.48
CA VAL A 107 7.16 14.82 1.29
C VAL A 107 7.33 13.36 0.90
N ASN A 108 6.64 12.95 -0.16
CA ASN A 108 6.80 11.60 -0.70
C ASN A 108 7.96 11.59 -1.70
N ILE A 109 9.01 10.82 -1.40
CA ILE A 109 10.22 10.73 -2.23
C ILE A 109 10.08 9.77 -3.42
N VAL A 110 8.96 9.06 -3.54
CA VAL A 110 8.68 8.13 -4.67
C VAL A 110 7.38 8.53 -5.34
N ASP A 111 7.44 8.78 -6.65
CA ASP A 111 6.25 9.03 -7.46
C ASP A 111 5.30 7.81 -7.38
N PRO A 112 3.99 7.98 -7.12
CA PRO A 112 3.06 6.87 -6.98
C PRO A 112 2.94 5.99 -8.24
N THR A 113 3.11 6.58 -9.43
CA THR A 113 3.12 5.86 -10.70
C THR A 113 4.33 4.93 -10.77
N GLU A 114 5.50 5.44 -10.37
CA GLU A 114 6.74 4.67 -10.33
C GLU A 114 6.69 3.58 -9.25
N ALA A 115 6.17 3.90 -8.06
CA ALA A 115 5.94 2.92 -7.00
C ALA A 115 5.05 1.76 -7.50
N ALA A 116 3.96 2.09 -8.20
CA ALA A 116 3.07 1.09 -8.78
C ALA A 116 3.74 0.23 -9.86
N ARG A 117 4.61 0.83 -10.69
CA ARG A 117 5.40 0.11 -11.70
C ARG A 117 6.36 -0.89 -11.03
N ILE A 118 7.15 -0.44 -10.07
CA ILE A 118 8.12 -1.25 -9.33
C ILE A 118 7.43 -2.41 -8.60
N LEU A 119 6.33 -2.13 -7.87
CA LEU A 119 5.58 -3.17 -7.16
C LEU A 119 5.01 -4.23 -8.09
N ARG A 120 4.56 -3.84 -9.29
CA ARG A 120 4.06 -4.78 -10.30
C ARG A 120 5.14 -5.72 -10.80
N GLU A 121 6.34 -5.18 -11.07
CA GLU A 121 7.50 -5.94 -11.55
C GLU A 121 8.18 -6.78 -10.46
N THR A 122 7.91 -6.48 -9.19
CA THR A 122 8.38 -7.27 -8.06
C THR A 122 7.61 -8.59 -8.00
N VAL A 123 8.32 -9.71 -8.18
CA VAL A 123 7.79 -11.10 -8.11
C VAL A 123 7.90 -11.65 -6.69
#